data_AF-X0ZWL6-F1
#
_entry.id   AF-X0ZWL6-F1
#
_cell.length_a   1.000
_cell.length_b   1.000
_cell.length_c   1.000
_cell.angle_alpha   90.00
_cell.angle_beta   90.00
_cell.angle_gamma   90.00
#
_symmetry.space_group_name_H-M   'P 1'
#
loop_
_entity.id
_entity.type
_entity.pdbx_description
1 polymer ?
#
loop_
_entity_poly.entity_id
_entity_poly.type
_entity_poly.pdbx_seq_one_letter_code
_entity_poly.pdbx_strand_id
1 'polypeptide(L)'
;ESVSLSPKEVVSLAKRNDCPTIAYTYSEPVVFYDYMYDSAKLAKSEGIGSVMISNGYINEEPLTKLCTQLTGVKIDLKAFTETFYKDYCSGELKPVLDTLKTLKKIGIWYEIVVLIIPTLNDSESEIRKMSQWIKKELGVDVPIHFSRFHPMYKIKNLPATPIKTLENARKVAMEVGLHYVYLGNVRGHKGENTYCPGCGEMLIRRIGYHILQNSIKGGKCPACKHVIAGVWEKM
;
A
#
# COMPACT_ATOMS: atom_id res chain seq x y z
N GLU A 1 -7.28 18.95 15.93
CA GLU A 1 -7.46 18.50 17.34
C GLU A 1 -7.48 16.98 17.37
N SER A 2 -6.99 16.38 18.45
CA SER A 2 -7.10 14.93 18.68
C SER A 2 -8.37 14.67 19.47
N VAL A 3 -9.21 13.76 18.99
CA VAL A 3 -10.46 13.36 19.66
C VAL A 3 -10.39 11.88 20.05
N SER A 4 -10.99 11.54 21.19
CA SER A 4 -11.19 10.14 21.58
C SER A 4 -12.55 9.69 21.05
N LEU A 5 -12.56 8.57 20.32
CA LEU A 5 -13.78 7.96 19.80
C LEU A 5 -13.75 6.48 20.17
N SER A 6 -14.86 5.96 20.67
CA SER A 6 -15.10 4.52 20.76
C SER A 6 -15.34 3.92 19.37
N PRO A 7 -15.26 2.58 19.21
CA PRO A 7 -15.59 1.91 17.96
C PRO A 7 -16.96 2.28 17.38
N LYS A 8 -17.98 2.44 18.24
CA LYS A 8 -19.32 2.85 17.79
C LYS A 8 -19.36 4.29 17.30
N GLU A 9 -18.62 5.19 17.94
CA GLU A 9 -18.59 6.61 17.59
C GLU A 9 -17.86 6.84 16.27
N VAL A 10 -16.74 6.15 16.02
CA VAL A 10 -16.02 6.26 14.74
C VAL A 10 -16.87 5.74 13.57
N VAL A 11 -17.57 4.61 13.75
CA VAL A 11 -18.49 4.06 12.74
C VAL A 11 -19.67 5.00 12.51
N SER A 12 -20.27 5.52 13.57
CA SER A 12 -21.37 6.50 13.48
C SER A 12 -20.92 7.78 12.77
N LEU A 13 -19.69 8.24 13.03
CA LEU A 13 -19.14 9.42 12.37
C LEU A 13 -18.89 9.14 10.88
N ALA A 14 -18.31 7.99 10.53
CA ALA A 14 -18.13 7.59 9.14
C ALA A 14 -19.46 7.54 8.39
N LYS A 15 -20.49 6.92 9.00
CA LYS A 15 -21.84 6.84 8.45
C LYS A 15 -22.48 8.22 8.25
N ARG A 16 -22.38 9.11 9.24
CA ARG A 16 -22.92 10.49 9.14
C ARG A 16 -22.25 11.35 8.06
N ASN A 17 -21.02 11.01 7.67
CA ASN A 17 -20.27 11.74 6.66
C ASN A 17 -20.20 10.99 5.31
N ASP A 18 -21.04 9.97 5.12
CA ASP A 18 -21.06 9.13 3.91
C ASP A 18 -19.66 8.61 3.52
N CYS A 19 -18.83 8.32 4.52
CA CYS A 19 -17.48 7.81 4.31
C CYS A 19 -17.56 6.31 3.97
N PRO A 20 -17.09 5.88 2.79
CA PRO A 20 -17.20 4.48 2.38
C PRO A 20 -16.21 3.56 3.11
N THR A 21 -15.18 4.13 3.76
CA THR A 21 -14.08 3.38 4.36
C THR A 21 -13.52 4.10 5.58
N ILE A 22 -13.14 3.33 6.61
CA ILE A 22 -12.33 3.80 7.74
C ILE A 22 -10.90 3.30 7.56
N ALA A 23 -9.91 4.19 7.74
CA ALA A 23 -8.49 3.85 7.62
C ALA A 23 -7.80 3.90 8.98
N TYR A 24 -7.14 2.79 9.35
CA TYR A 24 -6.32 2.69 10.56
C TYR A 24 -4.85 2.88 10.20
N THR A 25 -4.25 3.99 10.64
CA THR A 25 -2.94 4.49 10.15
C THR A 25 -2.30 5.50 11.12
N TYR A 26 -1.17 6.09 10.71
CA TYR A 26 -0.29 7.05 11.43
C TYR A 26 0.47 6.42 12.59
N SER A 27 -0.24 6.12 13.68
CA SER A 27 0.28 5.20 14.69
C SER A 27 0.17 3.79 14.15
N GLU A 28 1.10 2.91 14.52
CA GLU A 28 1.09 1.52 14.04
C GLU A 28 -0.20 0.81 14.51
N PRO A 29 -1.13 0.43 13.61
CA PRO A 29 -2.43 -0.11 13.98
C PRO A 29 -2.38 -1.43 14.72
N VAL A 30 -1.30 -2.21 14.58
CA VAL A 30 -1.11 -3.42 15.38
C VAL A 30 -1.06 -3.11 16.89
N VAL A 31 -0.60 -1.91 17.29
CA VAL A 31 -0.54 -1.50 18.70
C VAL A 31 -1.93 -1.30 19.31
N PHE A 32 -2.93 -0.94 18.50
CA PHE A 32 -4.32 -0.77 18.93
C PHE A 32 -5.24 -1.81 18.27
N TYR A 33 -4.75 -3.04 18.15
CA TYR A 33 -5.40 -4.15 17.45
C TYR A 33 -6.89 -4.31 17.81
N ASP A 34 -7.24 -4.37 19.10
CA ASP A 34 -8.62 -4.62 19.54
C ASP A 34 -9.56 -3.49 19.12
N TYR A 35 -9.11 -2.23 19.26
CA TYR A 35 -9.88 -1.07 18.81
C TYR A 35 -10.14 -1.12 17.31
N MET A 36 -9.11 -1.43 16.51
CA MET A 36 -9.24 -1.58 15.07
C MET A 36 -10.18 -2.74 14.71
N TYR A 37 -10.04 -3.90 15.37
CA TYR A 37 -10.85 -5.09 15.10
C TYR A 37 -12.34 -4.83 15.38
N ASP A 38 -12.66 -4.29 16.56
CA ASP A 38 -14.04 -4.00 16.95
C ASP A 38 -14.66 -2.93 16.05
N SER A 39 -13.89 -1.89 15.70
CA SER A 39 -14.33 -0.84 14.79
C SER A 39 -14.59 -1.39 13.39
N ALA A 40 -13.69 -2.22 12.85
CA ALA A 40 -13.83 -2.81 11.52
C ALA A 40 -15.01 -3.79 11.43
N LYS A 41 -15.21 -4.60 12.48
CA LYS A 41 -16.36 -5.51 12.59
C LYS A 41 -17.68 -4.75 12.58
N LEU A 42 -17.79 -3.67 13.35
CA LEU A 42 -18.97 -2.80 13.38
C LEU A 42 -19.17 -2.07 12.04
N ALA A 43 -18.11 -1.51 11.46
CA ALA A 43 -18.15 -0.83 10.16
C ALA A 43 -18.69 -1.77 9.07
N LYS A 44 -18.21 -3.01 9.04
CA LYS A 44 -18.64 -4.03 8.08
C LYS A 44 -20.14 -4.33 8.19
N SER A 45 -20.70 -4.41 9.40
CA SER A 45 -22.15 -4.61 9.57
C SER A 45 -23.00 -3.43 9.08
N GLU A 46 -22.40 -2.26 8.93
CA GLU A 46 -23.03 -1.04 8.42
C GLU A 46 -22.72 -0.78 6.93
N GLY A 47 -22.08 -1.72 6.23
CA GLY A 47 -21.68 -1.57 4.82
C GLY A 47 -20.49 -0.62 4.60
N ILE A 48 -19.72 -0.33 5.65
CA ILE A 48 -18.54 0.56 5.60
C ILE A 48 -17.27 -0.29 5.57
N GLY A 49 -16.41 -0.01 4.60
CA GLY A 49 -15.12 -0.67 4.45
C GLY A 49 -14.13 -0.32 5.56
N SER A 50 -13.10 -1.15 5.70
CA SER A 50 -12.01 -0.90 6.64
C SER A 50 -10.67 -1.25 6.02
N VAL A 51 -9.68 -0.37 6.16
CA VAL A 51 -8.32 -0.60 5.65
C VAL A 51 -7.27 -0.38 6.73
N MET A 52 -6.25 -1.24 6.72
CA MET A 52 -5.11 -1.14 7.64
C MET A 52 -3.87 -0.66 6.89
N ILE A 53 -3.19 0.35 7.41
CA ILE A 53 -1.89 0.83 6.92
C ILE A 53 -0.86 0.56 8.02
N SER A 54 0.04 -0.40 7.80
CA SER A 54 0.90 -0.97 8.85
C SER A 54 2.34 -1.19 8.36
N ASN A 55 3.29 -1.22 9.29
CA ASN A 55 4.63 -1.74 9.06
C ASN A 55 4.67 -3.27 8.83
N GLY A 56 3.56 -3.98 9.03
CA GLY A 56 3.44 -5.42 8.80
C GLY A 56 4.05 -6.31 9.87
N TYR A 57 4.37 -5.76 11.05
CA TYR A 57 4.96 -6.52 12.15
C TYR A 57 3.88 -7.14 13.04
N ILE A 58 3.27 -8.23 12.56
CA ILE A 58 2.14 -8.92 13.20
C ILE A 58 2.25 -10.44 12.99
N ASN A 59 1.84 -11.23 13.98
CA ASN A 59 1.80 -12.69 13.87
C ASN A 59 0.70 -13.18 12.91
N GLU A 60 0.87 -14.35 12.29
CA GLU A 60 -0.07 -14.90 11.30
C GLU A 60 -1.50 -15.06 11.85
N GLU A 61 -1.65 -15.57 13.08
CA GLU A 61 -2.98 -15.80 13.68
C GLU A 61 -3.81 -14.50 13.85
N PRO A 62 -3.32 -13.46 14.54
CA PRO A 62 -4.08 -12.21 14.67
C PRO A 62 -4.27 -11.52 13.31
N LEU A 63 -3.29 -11.58 12.40
CA LEU A 63 -3.46 -11.04 11.05
C LEU A 63 -4.61 -11.73 10.31
N THR A 64 -4.65 -13.06 10.34
CA THR A 64 -5.69 -13.86 9.69
C THR A 64 -7.07 -13.52 10.24
N LYS A 65 -7.19 -13.42 11.57
CA LYS A 65 -8.44 -13.04 12.23
C LYS A 65 -8.88 -11.62 11.82
N LEU A 66 -7.96 -10.67 11.82
CA LEU A 66 -8.24 -9.28 11.45
C LEU A 66 -8.68 -9.13 9.99
N CYS A 67 -8.02 -9.82 9.06
CA CYS A 67 -8.34 -9.74 7.63
C CYS A 67 -9.80 -10.14 7.31
N THR A 68 -10.46 -10.93 8.17
CA THR A 68 -11.89 -11.24 7.99
C THR A 68 -12.81 -10.01 8.11
N GLN A 69 -12.31 -8.93 8.73
CA GLN A 69 -13.03 -7.68 8.97
C GLN A 69 -12.56 -6.53 8.06
N LEU A 70 -11.47 -6.72 7.31
CA LEU A 70 -10.89 -5.68 6.47
C LEU A 70 -11.28 -5.84 5.00
N THR A 71 -11.33 -4.71 4.29
CA THR A 71 -11.46 -4.62 2.84
C THR A 71 -10.11 -4.72 2.15
N GLY A 72 -9.07 -4.17 2.77
CA GLY A 72 -7.73 -4.18 2.22
C GLY A 72 -6.65 -3.78 3.20
N VAL A 73 -5.41 -4.06 2.84
CA VAL A 73 -4.23 -3.80 3.68
C VAL A 73 -3.16 -3.09 2.87
N LYS A 74 -2.47 -2.11 3.46
CA LYS A 74 -1.25 -1.54 2.91
C LYS A 74 -0.09 -1.82 3.86
N ILE A 75 0.95 -2.46 3.35
CA ILE A 75 2.16 -2.76 4.12
C ILE A 75 3.30 -1.86 3.69
N ASP A 76 3.92 -1.22 4.67
CA ASP A 76 5.14 -0.46 4.51
C ASP A 76 6.37 -1.38 4.54
N LEU A 77 6.84 -1.82 3.37
CA LEU A 77 8.10 -2.54 3.23
C LEU A 77 9.26 -1.53 3.20
N LYS A 78 9.92 -1.33 4.34
CA LYS A 78 10.84 -0.19 4.53
C LYS A 78 12.13 -0.27 3.72
N ALA A 79 12.63 -1.48 3.51
CA ALA A 79 13.80 -1.80 2.68
C ALA A 79 13.76 -3.30 2.34
N PHE A 80 14.78 -3.79 1.63
CA PHE A 80 14.94 -5.21 1.31
C PHE A 80 16.27 -5.77 1.82
N THR A 81 16.75 -5.24 2.94
CA THR A 81 17.94 -5.72 3.65
C THR A 81 17.68 -5.76 5.15
N GLU A 82 18.18 -6.82 5.83
CA GLU A 82 18.08 -6.93 7.29
C GLU A 82 18.84 -5.81 8.01
N THR A 83 19.98 -5.37 7.45
CA THR A 83 20.78 -4.26 8.00
C THR A 83 19.97 -2.97 8.13
N PHE A 84 19.19 -2.61 7.11
CA PHE A 84 18.36 -1.41 7.19
C PHE A 84 17.31 -1.52 8.32
N TYR A 85 16.69 -2.69 8.47
CA TYR A 85 15.70 -2.92 9.53
C TYR A 85 16.33 -2.83 10.92
N LYS A 86 17.49 -3.44 11.10
CA LYS A 86 18.24 -3.37 12.36
C LYS A 86 18.64 -1.94 12.71
N ASP A 87 19.24 -1.22 11.75
CA ASP A 87 19.87 0.07 12.01
C ASP A 87 18.88 1.24 12.06
N TYR A 88 17.82 1.21 11.24
CA TYR A 88 16.88 2.33 11.10
C TYR A 88 15.47 2.07 11.63
N CYS A 89 15.04 0.81 11.70
CA CYS A 89 13.69 0.45 12.14
C CYS A 89 13.63 -0.20 13.52
N SER A 90 14.77 -0.63 14.07
CA SER A 90 14.83 -1.44 15.29
C SER A 90 13.93 -2.68 15.19
N GLY A 91 13.95 -3.33 14.04
CA GLY A 91 13.15 -4.52 13.74
C GLY A 91 13.86 -5.46 12.77
N GLU A 92 13.10 -6.36 12.16
CA GLU A 92 13.59 -7.40 11.25
C GLU A 92 12.77 -7.38 9.95
N LEU A 93 13.41 -7.69 8.81
CA LEU A 93 12.73 -7.76 7.52
C LEU A 93 11.86 -9.01 7.41
N LYS A 94 12.37 -10.16 7.88
CA LYS A 94 11.68 -11.45 7.74
C LYS A 94 10.21 -11.44 8.20
N PRO A 95 9.83 -10.91 9.38
CA PRO A 95 8.43 -10.87 9.81
C PRO A 95 7.51 -10.10 8.85
N VAL A 96 8.00 -9.01 8.24
CA VAL A 96 7.24 -8.23 7.26
C VAL A 96 7.02 -9.03 5.97
N LEU A 97 8.03 -9.78 5.52
CA LEU A 97 7.91 -10.68 4.37
C LEU A 97 6.92 -11.81 4.63
N ASP A 98 6.92 -12.38 5.84
CA ASP A 98 5.98 -13.43 6.25
C ASP A 98 4.53 -12.90 6.31
N THR A 99 4.34 -11.66 6.77
CA THR A 99 3.04 -10.96 6.70
C THR A 99 2.55 -10.83 5.26
N LEU A 100 3.39 -10.40 4.32
CA LEU A 100 3.01 -10.28 2.91
C LEU A 100 2.63 -11.63 2.28
N LYS A 101 3.36 -12.70 2.61
CA LYS A 101 3.03 -14.07 2.19
C LYS A 101 1.68 -14.54 2.78
N THR A 102 1.43 -14.21 4.04
CA THR A 102 0.15 -14.49 4.70
C THR A 102 -1.00 -13.76 4.01
N LEU A 103 -0.86 -12.48 3.70
CA LEU A 103 -1.86 -11.70 2.96
C LEU A 103 -2.15 -12.31 1.58
N LYS A 104 -1.11 -12.76 0.87
CA LYS A 104 -1.27 -13.49 -0.40
C LYS A 104 -2.09 -14.77 -0.23
N LYS A 105 -1.79 -15.57 0.80
CA LYS A 105 -2.51 -16.82 1.12
C LYS A 105 -3.98 -16.56 1.48
N ILE A 106 -4.27 -15.48 2.22
CA ILE A 106 -5.63 -15.07 2.57
C ILE A 106 -6.42 -14.62 1.33
N GLY A 107 -5.75 -14.00 0.34
CA GLY A 107 -6.39 -13.51 -0.87
C GLY A 107 -7.14 -12.18 -0.70
N ILE A 108 -6.87 -11.44 0.38
CA ILE A 108 -7.36 -10.07 0.57
C ILE A 108 -6.65 -9.13 -0.42
N TRP A 109 -7.26 -8.00 -0.78
CA TRP A 109 -6.55 -6.94 -1.52
C TRP A 109 -5.47 -6.32 -0.62
N TYR A 110 -4.24 -6.24 -1.13
CA TYR A 110 -3.20 -5.51 -0.43
C TYR A 110 -2.22 -4.84 -1.37
N GLU A 111 -1.58 -3.80 -0.84
CA GLU A 111 -0.61 -2.96 -1.56
C GLU A 111 0.66 -2.80 -0.73
N ILE A 112 1.78 -2.56 -1.41
CA ILE A 112 3.09 -2.36 -0.79
C ILE A 112 3.52 -0.91 -1.01
N VAL A 113 4.01 -0.25 0.04
CA VAL A 113 4.69 1.04 -0.09
C VAL A 113 6.11 0.94 0.39
N VAL A 114 7.02 1.56 -0.36
CA VAL A 114 8.45 1.64 -0.04
C VAL A 114 8.84 3.11 -0.09
N LEU A 115 9.26 3.67 1.04
CA LEU A 115 9.82 5.02 1.07
C LEU A 115 11.28 4.95 0.62
N ILE A 116 11.59 5.50 -0.55
CA ILE A 116 12.94 5.47 -1.10
C ILE A 116 13.75 6.61 -0.49
N ILE A 117 14.78 6.28 0.29
CA ILE A 117 15.68 7.22 0.95
C ILE A 117 17.04 7.15 0.24
N PRO A 118 17.56 8.28 -0.28
CA PRO A 118 18.83 8.31 -0.99
C PRO A 118 19.95 7.64 -0.21
N THR A 119 20.82 6.87 -0.88
CA THR A 119 21.98 6.15 -0.31
C THR A 119 21.66 4.99 0.65
N LEU A 120 20.42 4.87 1.15
CA LEU A 120 20.08 3.87 2.17
C LEU A 120 19.35 2.66 1.61
N ASN A 121 18.41 2.87 0.68
CA ASN A 121 17.62 1.77 0.07
C ASN A 121 17.26 2.04 -1.41
N ASP A 122 17.98 2.97 -2.07
CA ASP A 122 17.69 3.42 -3.43
C ASP A 122 18.56 2.76 -4.51
N SER A 123 19.37 1.77 -4.13
CA SER A 123 20.22 1.06 -5.10
C SER A 123 19.37 0.25 -6.09
N GLU A 124 19.73 0.29 -7.36
CA GLU A 124 19.06 -0.52 -8.39
C GLU A 124 19.10 -2.02 -8.02
N SER A 125 20.20 -2.49 -7.44
CA SER A 125 20.38 -3.89 -7.06
C SER A 125 19.36 -4.34 -6.01
N GLU A 126 19.06 -3.49 -5.02
CA GLU A 126 18.09 -3.78 -3.96
C GLU A 126 16.67 -3.72 -4.50
N ILE A 127 16.33 -2.68 -5.27
CA ILE A 127 15.02 -2.53 -5.91
C ILE A 127 14.71 -3.73 -6.82
N ARG A 128 15.70 -4.19 -7.59
CA ARG A 128 15.57 -5.35 -8.47
C ARG A 128 15.32 -6.63 -7.67
N LYS A 129 16.09 -6.88 -6.60
CA LYS A 129 15.90 -8.04 -5.71
C LYS A 129 14.52 -8.04 -5.06
N MET A 130 14.10 -6.89 -4.52
CA MET A 130 12.77 -6.70 -3.94
C MET A 130 11.66 -7.00 -4.96
N SER A 131 11.76 -6.41 -6.15
CA SER A 131 10.77 -6.58 -7.21
C SER A 131 10.68 -8.03 -7.70
N GLN A 132 11.82 -8.73 -7.82
CA GLN A 132 11.87 -10.15 -8.18
C GLN A 132 11.22 -11.02 -7.12
N TRP A 133 11.46 -10.72 -5.83
CA TRP A 133 10.81 -11.42 -4.73
C TRP A 133 9.31 -11.20 -4.72
N ILE A 134 8.83 -9.96 -4.89
CA ILE A 134 7.39 -9.64 -5.00
C ILE A 134 6.77 -10.44 -6.14
N LYS A 135 7.36 -10.39 -7.34
CA LYS A 135 6.86 -11.13 -8.50
C LYS A 135 6.76 -12.63 -8.21
N LYS A 136 7.79 -13.21 -7.59
CA LYS A 136 7.89 -14.65 -7.34
C LYS A 136 6.92 -15.12 -6.27
N GLU A 137 6.84 -14.40 -5.14
CA GLU A 137 6.13 -14.87 -3.94
C GLU A 137 4.70 -14.33 -3.86
N LEU A 138 4.44 -13.15 -4.41
CA LEU A 138 3.17 -12.43 -4.28
C LEU A 138 2.41 -12.31 -5.61
N GLY A 139 3.14 -12.29 -6.72
CA GLY A 139 2.61 -12.20 -8.09
C GLY A 139 2.82 -10.82 -8.72
N VAL A 140 2.53 -10.73 -10.02
CA VAL A 140 2.77 -9.53 -10.84
C VAL A 140 1.77 -8.40 -10.60
N ASP A 141 0.60 -8.72 -10.05
CA ASP A 141 -0.54 -7.82 -9.90
C ASP A 141 -0.61 -7.10 -8.55
N VAL A 142 0.32 -7.37 -7.62
CA VAL A 142 0.38 -6.66 -6.33
C VAL A 142 0.92 -5.25 -6.54
N PRO A 143 0.15 -4.19 -6.23
CA PRO A 143 0.63 -2.82 -6.35
C PRO A 143 1.83 -2.53 -5.47
N ILE A 144 2.84 -1.86 -6.04
CA ILE A 144 3.95 -1.29 -5.29
C ILE A 144 4.06 0.22 -5.55
N HIS A 145 4.23 0.97 -4.47
CA HIS A 145 4.39 2.42 -4.47
C HIS A 145 5.79 2.80 -4.00
N PHE A 146 6.61 3.36 -4.90
CA PHE A 146 7.87 3.99 -4.53
C PHE A 146 7.62 5.44 -4.16
N SER A 147 7.65 5.72 -2.86
CA SER A 147 7.30 7.03 -2.32
C SER A 147 8.53 7.90 -2.11
N ARG A 148 8.39 9.20 -2.38
CA ARG A 148 9.44 10.20 -2.17
C ARG A 148 9.67 10.47 -0.69
N PHE A 149 10.93 10.36 -0.26
CA PHE A 149 11.37 10.81 1.05
C PHE A 149 11.58 12.33 1.08
N HIS A 150 11.24 12.91 2.23
CA HIS A 150 11.52 14.30 2.58
C HIS A 150 12.17 14.32 3.98
N PRO A 151 13.28 15.06 4.18
CA PRO A 151 14.04 15.07 5.44
C PRO A 151 13.34 15.87 6.56
N MET A 152 12.16 15.42 6.99
CA MET A 152 11.27 16.14 7.89
C MET A 152 11.40 15.74 9.37
N TYR A 153 12.21 14.71 9.70
CA TYR A 153 12.35 14.23 11.07
C TYR A 153 13.81 13.92 11.46
N LYS A 154 14.21 12.65 11.67
CA LYS A 154 15.54 12.29 12.19
C LYS A 154 16.65 12.33 11.14
N ILE A 155 16.37 11.82 9.94
CA ILE A 155 17.32 11.83 8.82
C ILE A 155 17.23 13.21 8.15
N LYS A 156 18.11 14.13 8.54
CA LYS A 156 18.13 15.52 8.02
C LYS A 156 19.33 15.82 7.11
N ASN A 157 20.34 14.96 7.13
CA ASN A 157 21.58 15.10 6.38
C ASN A 157 21.49 14.59 4.94
N LEU A 158 20.36 14.01 4.54
CA LEU A 158 20.10 13.53 3.19
C LEU A 158 19.08 14.43 2.48
N PRO A 159 19.20 14.65 1.16
CA PRO A 159 18.22 15.43 0.42
C PRO A 159 16.89 14.67 0.32
N ALA A 160 15.82 15.39 -0.04
CA ALA A 160 14.62 14.74 -0.54
C ALA A 160 14.97 13.87 -1.76
N THR A 161 14.33 12.71 -1.91
CA THR A 161 14.65 11.77 -3.00
C THR A 161 14.51 12.47 -4.34
N PRO A 162 15.53 12.45 -5.22
CA PRO A 162 15.39 12.96 -6.56
C PRO A 162 14.27 12.21 -7.29
N ILE A 163 13.45 12.93 -8.06
CA ILE A 163 12.38 12.31 -8.85
C ILE A 163 12.96 11.25 -9.80
N LYS A 164 14.16 11.51 -10.34
CA LYS A 164 14.87 10.59 -11.22
C LYS A 164 15.17 9.24 -10.55
N THR A 165 15.50 9.24 -9.27
CA THR A 165 15.73 8.01 -8.49
C THR A 165 14.44 7.18 -8.41
N LEU A 166 13.30 7.82 -8.16
CA LEU A 166 11.99 7.15 -8.16
C LEU A 166 11.61 6.63 -9.55
N GLU A 167 11.84 7.42 -10.60
CA GLU A 167 11.61 6.97 -11.99
C GLU A 167 12.44 5.73 -12.32
N ASN A 168 13.70 5.68 -11.88
CA ASN A 168 14.56 4.52 -12.06
C ASN A 168 14.03 3.32 -11.28
N ALA A 169 13.60 3.50 -10.03
CA ALA A 169 12.98 2.43 -9.24
C ALA A 169 11.74 1.84 -9.94
N ARG A 170 10.88 2.72 -10.46
CA ARG A 170 9.70 2.32 -11.24
C ARG A 170 10.08 1.56 -12.50
N LYS A 171 11.05 2.06 -13.26
CA LYS A 171 11.56 1.40 -14.46
C LYS A 171 12.05 -0.02 -14.15
N VAL A 172 12.90 -0.19 -13.14
CA VAL A 172 13.46 -1.48 -12.75
C VAL A 172 12.37 -2.48 -12.34
N ALA A 173 11.40 -2.07 -11.53
CA ALA A 173 10.29 -2.91 -11.12
C ALA A 173 9.39 -3.34 -12.31
N MET A 174 9.15 -2.43 -13.25
CA MET A 174 8.43 -2.74 -14.49
C MET A 174 9.23 -3.68 -15.41
N GLU A 175 10.55 -3.53 -15.52
CA GLU A 175 11.43 -4.45 -16.27
C GLU A 175 11.44 -5.86 -15.69
N VAL A 176 11.33 -5.99 -14.37
CA VAL A 176 11.14 -7.29 -13.71
C VAL A 176 9.79 -7.92 -14.09
N GLY A 177 8.81 -7.10 -14.48
CA GLY A 177 7.49 -7.51 -14.96
C GLY A 177 6.36 -7.29 -13.96
N LEU A 178 6.52 -6.39 -12.99
CA LEU A 178 5.40 -5.96 -12.16
C LEU A 178 4.47 -5.04 -12.95
N HIS A 179 3.16 -5.26 -12.83
CA HIS A 179 2.16 -4.55 -13.62
C HIS A 179 1.82 -3.17 -13.06
N TYR A 180 1.71 -3.04 -11.74
CA TYR A 180 1.22 -1.85 -11.06
C TYR A 180 2.32 -1.24 -10.19
N VAL A 181 3.10 -0.35 -10.80
CA VAL A 181 4.23 0.33 -10.16
C VAL A 181 4.01 1.84 -10.16
N TYR A 182 3.80 2.40 -8.97
CA TYR A 182 3.41 3.78 -8.75
C TYR A 182 4.54 4.62 -8.14
N LEU A 183 4.51 5.93 -8.42
CA LEU A 183 5.33 6.90 -7.69
C LEU A 183 4.45 7.66 -6.70
N GLY A 184 4.80 7.59 -5.42
CA GLY A 184 4.13 8.33 -4.35
C GLY A 184 4.84 9.64 -4.01
N ASN A 185 4.11 10.62 -3.47
CA ASN A 185 4.64 11.94 -3.09
C ASN A 185 5.29 12.72 -4.25
N VAL A 186 4.80 12.52 -5.48
CA VAL A 186 5.22 13.27 -6.67
C VAL A 186 3.98 13.78 -7.41
N ARG A 187 3.28 14.74 -6.79
CA ARG A 187 1.98 15.23 -7.25
C ARG A 187 2.01 15.64 -8.74
N GLY A 188 1.11 15.08 -9.53
CA GLY A 188 0.94 15.37 -10.96
C GLY A 188 1.87 14.55 -11.87
N HIS A 189 2.71 13.68 -11.31
CA HIS A 189 3.58 12.83 -12.10
C HIS A 189 2.80 11.69 -12.76
N LYS A 190 3.16 11.34 -14.00
CA LYS A 190 2.51 10.24 -14.75
C LYS A 190 2.55 8.89 -14.02
N GLY A 191 3.53 8.70 -13.15
CA GLY A 191 3.67 7.51 -12.30
C GLY A 191 2.61 7.37 -11.19
N GLU A 192 1.76 8.38 -10.97
CA GLU A 192 0.59 8.27 -10.06
C GLU A 192 -0.62 7.61 -10.75
N ASN A 193 -0.59 7.49 -12.08
CA ASN A 193 -1.70 6.96 -12.87
C ASN A 193 -1.67 5.43 -12.97
N THR A 194 -2.84 4.83 -13.19
CA THR A 194 -2.96 3.40 -13.49
C THR A 194 -3.06 3.19 -14.99
N TYR A 195 -2.22 2.28 -15.51
CA TYR A 195 -2.18 1.89 -16.92
C TYR A 195 -2.60 0.43 -17.06
N CYS A 196 -3.24 0.10 -18.18
CA CYS A 196 -3.62 -1.27 -18.50
C CYS A 196 -2.36 -2.12 -18.76
N PRO A 197 -2.14 -3.23 -18.04
CA PRO A 197 -0.99 -4.10 -18.31
C PRO A 197 -1.04 -4.75 -19.70
N GLY A 198 -2.24 -4.98 -20.23
CA GLY A 198 -2.42 -5.62 -21.53
C GLY A 198 -2.19 -4.73 -22.75
N CYS A 199 -2.44 -3.42 -22.65
CA CYS A 199 -2.35 -2.52 -23.82
C CYS A 199 -1.71 -1.15 -23.55
N GLY A 200 -1.29 -0.86 -22.32
CA GLY A 200 -0.67 0.41 -21.95
C GLY A 200 -1.61 1.61 -21.83
N GLU A 201 -2.91 1.44 -22.12
CA GLU A 201 -3.90 2.53 -22.03
C GLU A 201 -3.99 3.10 -20.61
N MET A 202 -4.07 4.43 -20.48
CA MET A 202 -4.26 5.05 -19.17
C MET A 202 -5.71 4.85 -18.70
N LEU A 203 -5.89 4.06 -17.65
CA LEU A 203 -7.21 3.69 -17.14
C LEU A 203 -7.68 4.61 -16.03
N ILE A 204 -6.76 5.06 -15.17
CA ILE A 204 -7.09 5.95 -14.07
C ILE A 204 -6.09 7.09 -13.99
N ARG A 205 -6.60 8.31 -14.12
CA ARG A 205 -5.79 9.55 -14.04
C ARG A 205 -5.93 10.18 -12.66
N ARG A 206 -4.80 10.49 -12.03
CA ARG A 206 -4.71 11.05 -10.68
C ARG A 206 -3.86 12.31 -10.62
N ILE A 207 -4.16 13.14 -9.64
CA ILE A 207 -3.25 14.18 -9.13
C ILE A 207 -3.33 14.13 -7.61
N GLY A 208 -2.31 13.55 -6.97
CA GLY A 208 -2.35 13.24 -5.54
C GLY A 208 -3.58 12.37 -5.20
N TYR A 209 -4.38 12.81 -4.22
CA TYR A 209 -5.57 12.08 -3.76
C TYR A 209 -6.81 12.20 -4.67
N HIS A 210 -6.76 13.04 -5.71
CA HIS A 210 -7.92 13.25 -6.58
C HIS A 210 -7.89 12.32 -7.78
N ILE A 211 -9.01 11.63 -8.01
CA ILE A 211 -9.27 10.87 -9.23
C ILE A 211 -9.90 11.81 -10.25
N LEU A 212 -9.19 12.09 -11.34
CA LEU A 212 -9.68 12.98 -12.40
C LEU A 212 -10.41 12.20 -13.51
N GLN A 213 -10.11 10.91 -13.64
CA GLN A 213 -10.75 10.02 -14.60
C GLN A 213 -10.59 8.59 -14.13
N ASN A 214 -11.65 7.79 -14.27
CA ASN A 214 -11.60 6.33 -14.13
C ASN A 214 -12.39 5.70 -15.28
N SER A 215 -11.69 5.01 -16.18
CA SER A 215 -12.24 4.40 -17.38
C SER A 215 -12.53 2.90 -17.21
N ILE A 216 -12.21 2.31 -16.05
CA ILE A 216 -12.41 0.88 -15.78
C ILE A 216 -13.90 0.57 -15.70
N LYS A 217 -14.34 -0.49 -16.37
CA LYS A 217 -15.73 -0.96 -16.35
C LYS A 217 -15.77 -2.43 -15.97
N GLY A 218 -16.50 -2.78 -14.91
CA GLY A 218 -16.61 -4.17 -14.43
C GLY A 218 -15.25 -4.83 -14.18
N GLY A 219 -14.30 -4.08 -13.62
CA GLY A 219 -12.93 -4.56 -13.36
C GLY A 219 -12.10 -4.85 -14.61
N LYS A 220 -12.45 -4.32 -15.79
CA LYS A 220 -11.74 -4.58 -17.05
C LYS A 220 -11.36 -3.30 -17.78
N CYS A 221 -10.28 -3.38 -18.54
CA CYS A 221 -9.89 -2.36 -19.50
C CYS A 221 -10.97 -2.26 -20.61
N PRO A 222 -11.51 -1.07 -20.91
CA PRO A 222 -12.51 -0.93 -21.96
C PRO A 222 -11.97 -1.22 -23.36
N ALA A 223 -10.67 -0.95 -23.59
CA ALA A 223 -10.02 -1.07 -24.89
C ALA A 223 -9.65 -2.53 -25.25
N CYS A 224 -8.93 -3.25 -24.37
CA CYS A 224 -8.43 -4.60 -24.66
C CYS A 224 -9.05 -5.72 -23.81
N LYS A 225 -10.01 -5.39 -22.93
CA LYS A 225 -10.70 -6.33 -22.02
C LYS A 225 -9.83 -7.05 -20.98
N HIS A 226 -8.56 -6.70 -20.87
CA HIS A 226 -7.68 -7.19 -19.80
C HIS A 226 -8.33 -6.94 -18.43
N VAL A 227 -8.31 -7.96 -17.57
CA VAL A 227 -8.82 -7.87 -16.19
C VAL A 227 -7.85 -7.04 -15.39
N ILE A 228 -8.35 -6.00 -14.72
CA ILE A 228 -7.54 -5.10 -13.91
C ILE A 228 -7.63 -5.56 -12.47
N ALA A 229 -6.49 -5.80 -11.84
CA ALA A 229 -6.44 -6.17 -10.44
C ALA A 229 -6.94 -4.99 -9.58
N GLY A 230 -7.83 -5.27 -8.63
CA GLY A 230 -8.40 -4.26 -7.73
C GLY A 230 -9.72 -4.71 -7.11
N VAL A 231 -10.25 -3.84 -6.26
CA VAL A 231 -11.58 -4.00 -5.65
C VAL A 231 -12.55 -3.08 -6.39
N TRP A 232 -13.37 -3.64 -7.28
CA TRP A 232 -14.23 -2.88 -8.20
C TRP A 232 -15.72 -2.95 -7.89
N GLU A 233 -16.12 -3.91 -7.08
CA GLU A 233 -17.51 -4.07 -6.64
C GLU A 233 -17.71 -3.34 -5.31
N LYS A 234 -18.91 -2.79 -5.10
CA LYS A 234 -19.29 -2.26 -3.79
C LYS A 234 -19.50 -3.44 -2.85
N MET A 235 -18.91 -3.37 -1.66
CA MET A 235 -19.22 -4.28 -0.55
C MET A 235 -20.66 -4.14 -0.10
#